data_AF-A0A1H4SQW4-F1
#
_entry.id   AF-A0A1H4SQW4-F1
#
_cell.length_a   1.000
_cell.length_b   1.000
_cell.length_c   1.000
_cell.angle_alpha   90.00
_cell.angle_beta   90.00
_cell.angle_gamma   90.00
#
_symmetry.space_group_name_H-M   'P 1'
#
loop_
_entity.id
_entity.type
_entity.pdbx_description
1 polymer ?
#
loop_
_entity_poly.entity_id
_entity_poly.type
_entity_poly.pdbx_seq_one_letter_code
_entity_poly.pdbx_strand_id
1 'polypeptide(L)'
;MMSPSLSDTQRNVVKWLETAFPGSSGNMDRRTRALRLLEEAVELAQAVGITRENAFRQVEHTFSRPVGEPHQELGGVLFTALAVAASLGLDAHQVVTNESERAWDRIPEIREKNRSKVKVDA
;
A
#
# COMPACT_ATOMS: atom_id res chain seq x y z
N MET A 1 -7.30 -25.03 -11.42
CA MET A 1 -7.69 -23.66 -11.03
C MET A 1 -6.97 -22.70 -11.93
N MET A 2 -7.68 -21.88 -12.72
CA MET A 2 -7.05 -20.77 -13.44
C MET A 2 -6.56 -19.78 -12.38
N SER A 3 -5.26 -19.44 -12.38
CA SER A 3 -4.79 -18.31 -11.61
C SER A 3 -5.60 -17.08 -12.01
N PRO A 4 -6.20 -16.33 -11.08
CA PRO A 4 -6.98 -15.16 -11.44
C PRO A 4 -6.07 -14.20 -12.21
N SER A 5 -6.52 -13.83 -13.41
CA SER A 5 -5.86 -12.78 -14.19
C SER A 5 -5.91 -11.50 -13.37
N LEU A 6 -4.75 -10.84 -13.20
CA LEU A 6 -4.66 -9.54 -12.55
C LEU A 6 -5.57 -8.54 -13.27
N SER A 7 -6.09 -7.52 -12.56
CA SER A 7 -6.73 -6.39 -13.26
C SER A 7 -5.69 -5.61 -14.07
N ASP A 8 -6.11 -4.81 -15.04
CA ASP A 8 -5.20 -3.93 -15.78
C ASP A 8 -4.47 -2.95 -14.85
N THR A 9 -5.18 -2.41 -13.87
CA THR A 9 -4.60 -1.57 -12.81
C THR A 9 -3.50 -2.31 -12.06
N GLN A 10 -3.76 -3.54 -11.61
CA GLN A 10 -2.78 -4.32 -10.86
C GLN A 10 -1.58 -4.73 -11.72
N ARG A 11 -1.80 -5.05 -13.01
CA ARG A 11 -0.71 -5.27 -13.99
C ARG A 11 0.18 -4.03 -14.12
N ASN A 12 -0.42 -2.84 -14.24
CA ASN A 12 0.34 -1.60 -14.36
C ASN A 12 1.19 -1.32 -13.11
N VAL A 13 0.65 -1.57 -11.91
CA VAL A 13 1.40 -1.45 -10.65
C VAL A 13 2.57 -2.43 -10.59
N VAL A 14 2.37 -3.69 -11.02
CA VAL A 14 3.46 -4.68 -11.08
C VAL A 14 4.55 -4.24 -12.05
N LYS A 15 4.18 -3.78 -13.25
CA LYS A 15 5.12 -3.25 -14.25
C LYS A 15 5.89 -2.05 -13.71
N TRP A 16 5.22 -1.16 -13.00
CA TRP A 16 5.85 -0.02 -12.33
C TRP A 16 6.85 -0.49 -11.26
N LEU A 17 6.49 -1.45 -10.40
CA LEU A 17 7.39 -1.99 -9.37
C LEU A 17 8.67 -2.59 -9.98
N GLU A 18 8.53 -3.40 -11.03
CA GLU A 18 9.67 -3.99 -11.75
C GLU A 18 10.55 -2.92 -12.38
N THR A 19 9.94 -1.87 -12.94
CA THR A 19 10.66 -0.76 -13.57
C THR A 19 11.35 0.11 -12.54
N ALA A 20 10.67 0.51 -11.47
CA ALA A 20 11.21 1.40 -10.45
C ALA A 20 12.39 0.75 -9.71
N PHE A 21 12.35 -0.57 -9.51
CA PHE A 21 13.29 -1.29 -8.65
C PHE A 21 13.90 -2.52 -9.37
N PRO A 22 14.68 -2.36 -10.45
CA PRO A 22 15.17 -3.50 -11.22
C PRO A 22 16.12 -4.38 -10.38
N GLY A 23 15.94 -5.70 -10.48
CA GLY A 23 16.85 -6.68 -9.87
C GLY A 23 16.76 -6.85 -8.35
N SER A 24 15.87 -6.13 -7.65
CA SER A 24 15.65 -6.34 -6.21
C SER A 24 14.56 -7.38 -5.94
N SER A 25 14.93 -8.44 -5.23
CA SER A 25 13.99 -9.45 -4.73
C SER A 25 12.89 -8.88 -3.81
N GLY A 26 13.07 -7.65 -3.30
CA GLY A 26 12.16 -6.97 -2.37
C GLY A 26 10.92 -6.30 -2.98
N ASN A 27 10.74 -6.31 -4.31
CA ASN A 27 9.61 -5.60 -4.92
C ASN A 27 8.29 -6.33 -4.74
N MET A 28 8.33 -7.65 -4.80
CA MET A 28 7.19 -8.53 -4.60
C MET A 28 7.28 -9.28 -3.26
N ASP A 29 8.28 -8.96 -2.43
CA ASP A 29 8.35 -9.47 -1.07
C ASP A 29 7.13 -9.00 -0.27
N ARG A 30 6.38 -9.98 0.24
CA ARG A 30 5.11 -9.76 0.94
C ARG A 30 5.26 -8.86 2.17
N ARG A 31 6.37 -8.97 2.91
CA ARG A 31 6.59 -8.15 4.12
C ARG A 31 6.83 -6.70 3.73
N THR A 32 7.68 -6.46 2.73
CA THR A 32 7.96 -5.12 2.21
C THR A 32 6.70 -4.46 1.66
N ARG A 33 5.87 -5.20 0.92
CA ARG A 33 4.59 -4.67 0.40
C ARG A 33 3.59 -4.38 1.51
N ALA A 34 3.49 -5.25 2.52
CA ALA A 34 2.63 -5.03 3.68
C ALA A 34 3.06 -3.81 4.51
N LEU A 35 4.37 -3.62 4.74
CA LEU A 35 4.88 -2.43 5.43
C LEU A 35 4.62 -1.14 4.65
N ARG A 36 4.76 -1.17 3.31
CA ARG A 36 4.40 -0.01 2.49
C ARG A 36 2.92 0.31 2.55
N LEU A 37 2.05 -0.69 2.49
CA LEU A 37 0.61 -0.50 2.67
C LEU A 37 0.28 0.10 4.05
N LEU A 38 0.94 -0.38 5.11
CA LEU A 38 0.78 0.17 6.46
C LEU A 38 1.21 1.64 6.53
N GLU A 39 2.34 2.00 5.92
CA GLU A 39 2.83 3.38 5.85
C GLU A 39 1.81 4.30 5.16
N GLU A 40 1.27 3.92 3.99
CA GLU A 40 0.24 4.70 3.30
C GLU A 40 -1.05 4.83 4.12
N ALA A 41 -1.46 3.76 4.81
CA ALA A 41 -2.65 3.80 5.68
C ALA A 41 -2.46 4.76 6.86
N VAL A 42 -1.25 4.81 7.44
CA VAL A 42 -0.90 5.74 8.53
C VAL A 42 -0.82 7.18 8.01
N GLU A 43 -0.24 7.41 6.83
CA GLU A 43 -0.20 8.74 6.19
C GLU A 43 -1.61 9.25 5.89
N LEU A 44 -2.50 8.40 5.37
CA LEU A 44 -3.90 8.76 5.15
C LEU A 44 -4.62 9.07 6.48
N ALA A 45 -4.41 8.23 7.51
CA ALA A 45 -4.99 8.46 8.83
C ALA A 45 -4.55 9.82 9.40
N GLN A 46 -3.26 10.16 9.28
CA GLN A 46 -2.73 11.46 9.67
C GLN A 46 -3.40 12.60 8.87
N ALA A 47 -3.53 12.45 7.55
CA ALA A 47 -4.12 13.46 6.67
C ALA A 47 -5.59 13.77 7.00
N VAL A 48 -6.34 12.78 7.48
CA VAL A 48 -7.76 12.94 7.89
C VAL A 48 -7.93 13.28 9.38
N GLY A 49 -6.83 13.58 10.10
CA GLY A 49 -6.88 14.07 11.48
C GLY A 49 -6.94 12.99 12.56
N ILE A 50 -6.62 11.73 12.24
CA ILE A 50 -6.44 10.69 13.26
C ILE A 50 -5.16 10.98 14.04
N THR A 51 -5.27 11.08 15.36
CA THR A 51 -4.10 11.29 16.22
C THR A 51 -3.22 10.05 16.28
N ARG A 52 -1.95 10.25 16.62
CA ARG A 52 -0.99 9.17 16.82
C ARG A 52 -1.49 8.17 17.88
N GLU A 53 -2.10 8.66 18.94
CA GLU A 53 -2.66 7.85 20.03
C GLU A 53 -3.84 7.00 19.55
N ASN A 54 -4.71 7.55 18.70
CA ASN A 54 -5.80 6.77 18.09
C ASN A 54 -5.25 5.67 17.18
N ALA A 55 -4.24 5.98 16.36
CA ALA A 55 -3.60 4.99 15.50
C ALA A 55 -2.96 3.85 16.32
N PHE A 56 -2.24 4.17 17.40
CA PHE A 56 -1.64 3.15 18.26
C PHE A 56 -2.68 2.26 18.95
N ARG A 57 -3.77 2.84 19.49
CA ARG A 57 -4.85 2.03 20.06
C ARG A 57 -5.48 1.08 19.04
N GLN A 58 -5.61 1.52 17.79
CA GLN A 58 -6.13 0.66 16.71
C GLN A 58 -5.16 -0.49 16.40
N VAL A 59 -3.85 -0.23 16.41
CA VAL A 59 -2.82 -1.27 16.27
C VAL A 59 -2.95 -2.27 17.42
N GLU A 60 -2.94 -1.82 18.68
CA GLU A 60 -3.09 -2.69 19.85
C GLU A 60 -4.35 -3.57 19.76
N HIS A 61 -5.49 -2.97 19.41
CA HIS A 61 -6.74 -3.70 19.24
C HIS A 61 -6.69 -4.77 18.13
N THR A 62 -6.02 -4.47 17.03
CA THR A 62 -5.87 -5.42 15.91
C THR A 62 -5.00 -6.59 16.31
N PHE A 63 -3.87 -6.33 16.98
CA PHE A 63 -2.94 -7.35 17.44
C PHE A 63 -3.43 -8.14 18.67
N SER A 64 -4.47 -7.68 19.37
CA SER A 64 -5.09 -8.44 20.46
C SER A 64 -6.07 -9.53 19.98
N ARG A 65 -6.35 -9.61 18.67
CA ARG A 65 -7.27 -10.57 18.07
C ARG A 65 -6.52 -11.74 17.43
N PRO A 66 -7.17 -12.90 17.20
CA PRO A 66 -6.59 -13.98 16.41
C PRO A 66 -6.16 -13.47 15.03
N VAL A 67 -5.04 -14.00 14.53
CA VAL A 67 -4.53 -13.70 13.18
C VAL A 67 -5.55 -14.15 12.14
N GLY A 68 -5.95 -13.25 11.24
CA GLY A 68 -6.87 -13.53 10.15
C GLY A 68 -6.18 -14.10 8.90
N GLU A 69 -6.99 -14.58 7.96
CA GLU A 69 -6.50 -15.11 6.68
C GLU A 69 -6.13 -13.97 5.71
N PRO A 70 -4.94 -14.00 5.07
CA PRO A 70 -4.45 -12.89 4.26
C PRO A 70 -5.42 -12.39 3.18
N HIS A 71 -6.17 -13.30 2.56
CA HIS A 71 -7.13 -12.92 1.51
C HIS A 71 -8.35 -12.17 2.07
N GLN A 72 -8.79 -12.51 3.29
CA GLN A 72 -9.91 -11.84 3.96
C GLN A 72 -9.47 -10.45 4.41
N GLU A 73 -8.29 -10.34 5.01
CA GLU A 73 -7.75 -9.07 5.48
C GLU A 73 -7.46 -8.11 4.32
N LEU A 74 -6.91 -8.60 3.21
CA LEU A 74 -6.74 -7.78 2.01
C LEU A 74 -8.09 -7.29 1.46
N GLY A 75 -9.12 -8.13 1.47
CA GLY A 75 -10.48 -7.74 1.10
C GLY A 75 -11.04 -6.65 2.01
N GLY A 76 -10.86 -6.79 3.33
CA GLY A 76 -11.28 -5.79 4.32
C GLY A 76 -10.58 -4.45 4.15
N VAL A 77 -9.26 -4.45 3.88
CA VAL A 77 -8.51 -3.23 3.58
C VAL A 77 -9.05 -2.54 2.33
N LEU A 78 -9.20 -3.26 1.22
CA LEU A 78 -9.69 -2.69 -0.04
C LEU A 78 -11.11 -2.13 0.10
N PHE A 79 -12.01 -2.88 0.74
CA PHE A 79 -13.37 -2.43 0.99
C PHE A 79 -13.42 -1.16 1.84
N THR A 80 -12.63 -1.12 2.92
CA THR A 80 -12.56 0.05 3.80
C THR A 80 -11.95 1.25 3.09
N ALA A 81 -10.93 1.06 2.25
CA ALA A 81 -10.34 2.13 1.46
C ALA A 81 -11.36 2.78 0.50
N LEU A 82 -12.24 1.99 -0.13
CA LEU A 82 -13.34 2.51 -0.95
C LEU A 82 -14.32 3.35 -0.11
N ALA A 83 -14.67 2.90 1.10
CA ALA A 83 -15.52 3.65 2.01
C ALA A 83 -14.88 4.99 2.44
N VAL A 84 -13.57 4.99 2.71
CA VAL A 84 -12.82 6.23 3.03
C VAL A 84 -12.81 7.18 1.83
N ALA A 85 -12.52 6.69 0.62
CA ALA A 85 -12.57 7.52 -0.59
C ALA A 85 -13.94 8.17 -0.77
N ALA A 86 -15.02 7.41 -0.62
CA ALA A 86 -16.38 7.93 -0.67
C ALA A 86 -16.64 8.99 0.42
N SER A 87 -16.16 8.78 1.65
CA SER A 87 -16.32 9.76 2.73
C SER A 87 -15.57 11.07 2.50
N LEU A 88 -14.51 11.03 1.69
CA LEU A 88 -13.72 12.20 1.28
C LEU A 88 -14.26 12.86 0.01
N GLY A 89 -15.35 12.33 -0.57
CA GLY A 89 -15.88 12.81 -1.85
C GLY A 89 -14.97 12.51 -3.05
N LEU A 90 -14.15 11.46 -2.95
CA LEU A 90 -13.18 11.07 -3.98
C LEU A 90 -13.64 9.81 -4.73
N ASP A 91 -13.41 9.81 -6.05
CA ASP A 91 -13.51 8.59 -6.87
C ASP A 91 -12.23 7.76 -6.70
N ALA A 92 -12.36 6.57 -6.12
CA ALA A 92 -11.21 5.72 -5.82
C ALA A 92 -10.47 5.25 -7.08
N HIS A 93 -11.16 5.06 -8.21
CA HIS A 93 -10.52 4.69 -9.46
C HIS A 93 -9.67 5.84 -10.00
N GLN A 94 -10.19 7.06 -9.99
CA GLN A 94 -9.45 8.25 -10.40
C GLN A 94 -8.24 8.51 -9.50
N VAL A 95 -8.39 8.33 -8.17
CA VAL A 95 -7.27 8.45 -7.22
C VAL A 95 -6.14 7.49 -7.58
N VAL A 96 -6.46 6.21 -7.84
CA VAL A 96 -5.45 5.21 -8.20
C VAL A 96 -4.80 5.51 -9.56
N THR A 97 -5.56 5.98 -10.54
CA THR A 97 -5.02 6.39 -11.85
C THR A 97 -4.02 7.53 -11.71
N ASN A 98 -4.40 8.61 -11.01
CA ASN A 98 -3.54 9.77 -10.78
C ASN A 98 -2.27 9.40 -10.02
N GLU A 99 -2.39 8.57 -8.98
CA GLU A 99 -1.22 8.14 -8.21
C GLU A 99 -0.31 7.21 -9.02
N SER A 100 -0.88 6.37 -9.89
CA SER A 100 -0.09 5.55 -10.81
C SER A 100 0.74 6.41 -11.76
N GLU A 101 0.15 7.44 -12.38
CA GLU A 101 0.85 8.38 -13.26
C GLU A 101 1.96 9.12 -12.51
N ARG A 102 1.65 9.68 -11.34
CA ARG A 102 2.64 10.33 -10.48
C ARG A 102 3.77 9.39 -10.07
N ALA A 103 3.48 8.11 -9.77
CA ALA A 103 4.49 7.14 -9.39
C ALA A 103 5.47 6.86 -10.54
N TRP A 104 4.99 6.84 -11.79
CA TRP A 104 5.84 6.71 -12.98
C TRP A 104 6.78 7.89 -13.14
N ASP A 105 6.29 9.12 -13.01
CA ASP A 105 7.11 10.34 -13.14
C ASP A 105 8.21 10.43 -12.07
N ARG A 106 7.93 9.86 -10.89
CA ARG A 106 8.82 9.95 -9.71
C ARG A 106 9.82 8.80 -9.58
N ILE A 107 9.91 7.90 -10.56
CA ILE A 107 10.88 6.79 -10.53
C ILE A 107 12.32 7.25 -10.19
N PRO A 108 12.85 8.35 -10.77
CA PRO A 108 14.21 8.81 -10.43
C PRO A 108 14.39 9.14 -8.95
N GLU A 109 13.44 9.87 -8.36
CA GLU A 109 13.46 10.24 -6.93
C GLU A 109 13.34 9.03 -6.02
N ILE A 110 12.44 8.10 -6.38
CA ILE A 110 12.17 6.89 -5.61
C ILE A 110 13.41 6.00 -5.58
N ARG A 111 14.14 5.90 -6.69
CA ARG A 111 15.41 5.17 -6.76
C ARG A 111 16.49 5.80 -5.89
N GLU A 112 16.59 7.13 -5.86
CA GLU A 112 17.52 7.84 -4.99
C GLU A 112 17.20 7.59 -3.51
N LYS A 113 15.93 7.76 -3.11
CA LYS A 113 15.48 7.49 -1.74
C LYS A 113 15.72 6.03 -1.33
N ASN A 114 15.53 5.08 -2.24
CA ASN A 114 15.78 3.67 -1.94
C ASN A 114 17.26 3.35 -1.78
N ARG A 115 18.17 4.03 -2.47
CA ARG A 115 19.62 3.89 -2.25
C ARG A 115 20.04 4.37 -0.85
N SER A 116 19.38 5.40 -0.33
CA SER A 116 19.70 5.97 0.98
C SER A 116 19.04 5.25 2.17
N LYS A 117 18.12 4.31 1.93
CA LYS A 117 17.48 3.54 3.01
C LYS A 117 18.47 2.51 3.58
N VAL A 118 18.75 2.63 4.88
CA VAL A 118 19.43 1.57 5.65
C VAL A 118 18.51 0.35 5.66
N LYS A 119 19.02 -0.82 5.27
CA LYS A 119 18.28 -2.08 5.40
C LYS A 119 18.09 -2.34 6.89
N VAL A 120 16.85 -2.28 7.36
CA VAL A 120 16.51 -2.78 8.68
C VAL A 120 16.39 -4.29 8.54
N ASP A 121 17.30 -5.02 9.17
CA ASP A 121 17.25 -6.48 9.19
C ASP A 121 15.93 -6.94 9.83
N ALA A 122 15.33 -7.95 9.22
CA ALA A 122 14.05 -8.55 9.61
C ALA A 122 14.23 -9.67 10.63
#